data_AF-A0A1V0PTG0-F1
#
_entry.id   AF-A0A1V0PTG0-F1
#
_cell.length_a   1.000
_cell.length_b   1.000
_cell.length_c   1.000
_cell.angle_alpha   90.00
_cell.angle_beta   90.00
_cell.angle_gamma   90.00
#
_symmetry.space_group_name_H-M   'P 1'
#
loop_
_entity.id
_entity.type
_entity.pdbx_description
1 polymer ?
#
loop_
_entity_poly.entity_id
_entity_poly.type
_entity_poly.pdbx_seq_one_letter_code
_entity_poly.pdbx_strand_id
1 'polypeptide(L)'
;MPDKTQSKITRDALHAGERERLANVEKAFRIHAAALHGDALSPLMVDTLVNGLTDNAAVFSHLVTGNVEELDPGNSAAMRRFTRSVIEADEMAQRNLEFTLGHRKAALEAEFLAGLKQGEALRLHRQNLLEKRKAAYVAERLDARFA
;
A
#
# COMPACT_ATOMS: atom_id res chain seq x y z
N MET A 1 39.97 0.83 10.42
CA MET A 1 38.61 1.16 9.96
C MET A 1 37.66 0.71 11.06
N PRO A 2 36.93 1.60 11.73
CA PRO A 2 35.96 1.18 12.74
C PRO A 2 34.66 0.78 12.04
N ASP A 3 34.28 -0.47 12.28
CA ASP A 3 33.02 -1.09 11.91
C ASP A 3 31.88 -0.34 12.63
N LYS A 4 31.09 0.43 11.86
CA LYS A 4 29.91 1.13 12.39
C LYS A 4 28.73 0.18 12.30
N THR A 5 28.64 -0.76 13.22
CA THR A 5 27.37 -1.40 13.56
C THR A 5 26.45 -0.28 14.06
N GLN A 6 25.61 0.25 13.16
CA GLN A 6 24.48 1.08 13.55
C GLN A 6 23.68 0.26 14.56
N SER A 7 23.72 0.68 15.82
CA SER A 7 22.98 0.04 16.89
C SER A 7 21.50 0.14 16.52
N LYS A 8 20.91 -0.96 16.03
CA LYS A 8 19.48 -1.03 15.75
C LYS A 8 18.76 -0.79 17.07
N ILE A 9 18.08 0.35 17.18
CA ILE A 9 17.22 0.60 18.33
C ILE A 9 16.06 -0.39 18.22
N THR A 10 16.00 -1.33 19.16
CA THR A 10 14.84 -2.19 19.32
C THR A 10 13.73 -1.40 19.99
N ARG A 11 12.47 -1.66 19.63
CA ARG A 11 11.30 -0.96 20.20
C ARG A 11 11.29 -0.95 21.74
N ASP A 12 11.87 -1.98 22.35
CA ASP A 12 11.96 -2.14 23.80
C ASP A 12 12.97 -1.17 24.46
N ALA A 13 13.88 -0.58 23.67
CA ALA A 13 14.87 0.38 24.15
C ALA A 13 14.38 1.84 24.15
N LEU A 14 13.16 2.10 23.68
CA LEU A 14 12.62 3.45 23.54
C LEU A 14 12.11 4.03 24.87
N HIS A 15 12.49 5.28 25.15
CA HIS A 15 11.96 6.07 26.26
C HIS A 15 10.47 6.38 26.06
N ALA A 16 9.77 6.78 27.12
CA ALA A 16 8.32 7.00 27.08
C ALA A 16 7.87 7.97 25.97
N GLY A 17 8.56 9.11 25.82
CA GLY A 17 8.25 10.09 24.76
C GLY A 17 8.56 9.59 23.35
N GLU A 18 9.58 8.73 23.19
CA GLU A 18 9.91 8.13 21.89
C GLU A 18 8.90 7.05 21.49
N ARG A 19 8.40 6.29 22.47
CA ARG A 19 7.31 5.32 22.25
C ARG A 19 6.01 5.99 21.83
N GLU A 20 5.68 7.14 22.45
CA GLU A 20 4.51 7.92 22.04
C GLU A 20 4.65 8.47 20.62
N ARG A 21 5.82 9.01 20.27
CA ARG A 21 6.11 9.45 18.90
C ARG A 21 6.02 8.30 17.89
N LEU A 22 6.58 7.14 18.21
CA LEU A 22 6.48 5.95 17.35
C LEU A 22 5.03 5.55 17.15
N ALA A 23 4.24 5.46 18.22
CA ALA A 23 2.82 5.13 18.12
C ALA A 23 2.05 6.11 17.21
N ASN A 24 2.39 7.39 17.25
CA ASN A 24 1.79 8.40 16.36
C ASN A 24 2.18 8.18 14.89
N VAL A 25 3.45 7.91 14.62
CA VAL A 25 3.95 7.57 13.27
C VAL A 25 3.26 6.31 12.75
N GLU A 26 3.21 5.24 13.54
CA GLU A 26 2.59 3.97 13.16
C GLU A 26 1.10 4.13 12.85
N LYS A 27 0.38 4.88 13.70
CA LYS A 27 -1.04 5.19 13.49
C LYS A 27 -1.24 5.98 12.20
N ALA A 28 -0.48 7.05 11.99
CA ALA A 28 -0.57 7.86 10.79
C ALA A 28 -0.25 7.03 9.53
N PHE A 29 0.81 6.21 9.58
CA PHE A 29 1.18 5.32 8.48
C PHE A 29 0.04 4.38 8.10
N ARG A 30 -0.60 3.71 9.07
CA ARG A 30 -1.73 2.82 8.82
C ARG A 30 -2.92 3.53 8.16
N ILE A 31 -3.27 4.72 8.67
CA ILE A 31 -4.34 5.55 8.09
C ILE A 31 -4.04 5.86 6.63
N HIS A 32 -2.81 6.30 6.33
CA HIS A 32 -2.44 6.68 4.96
C HIS A 32 -2.24 5.48 4.04
N ALA A 33 -1.82 4.33 4.55
CA ALA A 33 -1.72 3.09 3.78
C ALA A 33 -3.11 2.61 3.35
N ALA A 34 -4.08 2.64 4.28
CA ALA A 34 -5.47 2.35 3.98
C ALA A 34 -6.07 3.36 2.98
N ALA A 35 -5.78 4.65 3.13
CA ALA A 35 -6.26 5.68 2.20
C ALA A 35 -5.64 5.59 0.79
N LEU A 36 -4.44 5.01 0.65
CA LEU A 36 -3.75 4.85 -0.63
C LEU A 36 -4.13 3.54 -1.33
N HIS A 37 -4.20 2.45 -0.58
CA HIS A 37 -4.30 1.11 -1.15
C HIS A 37 -5.55 0.35 -0.71
N GLY A 38 -6.34 0.86 0.24
CA GLY A 38 -7.52 0.16 0.79
C GLY A 38 -7.21 -1.29 1.13
N ASP A 39 -8.05 -2.21 0.64
CA ASP A 39 -7.88 -3.65 0.86
C ASP A 39 -6.88 -4.33 -0.11
N ALA A 40 -6.15 -3.57 -0.95
CA ALA A 40 -5.18 -4.18 -1.88
C ALA A 40 -3.92 -4.65 -1.16
N LEU A 41 -3.51 -3.89 -0.15
CA LEU A 41 -2.38 -4.22 0.68
C LEU A 41 -2.89 -5.04 1.86
N SER A 42 -2.44 -6.29 1.96
CA SER A 42 -2.92 -7.17 3.03
C SER A 42 -2.59 -6.60 4.42
N PRO A 43 -3.44 -6.82 5.44
CA PRO A 43 -3.17 -6.35 6.81
C PRO A 43 -1.83 -6.85 7.35
N LEU A 44 -1.46 -8.09 7.05
CA LEU A 44 -0.17 -8.67 7.43
C LEU A 44 1.01 -7.88 6.82
N MET A 45 0.88 -7.42 5.58
CA MET A 45 1.90 -6.60 4.94
C MET A 45 1.99 -5.21 5.57
N VAL A 46 0.85 -4.60 5.91
CA VAL A 46 0.83 -3.33 6.67
C VAL A 46 1.54 -3.49 8.01
N ASP A 47 1.27 -4.57 8.74
CA ASP A 47 1.96 -4.86 10.01
C ASP A 47 3.46 -5.06 9.82
N THR A 48 3.86 -5.76 8.75
CA THR A 48 5.28 -5.97 8.41
C THR A 48 5.99 -4.65 8.14
N LEU A 49 5.39 -3.77 7.33
CA LEU A 49 5.94 -2.44 7.03
C LEU A 49 6.01 -1.57 8.29
N VAL A 50 4.96 -1.58 9.12
CA VAL A 50 4.93 -0.88 10.41
C VAL A 50 6.07 -1.35 11.33
N ASN A 51 6.33 -2.65 11.38
CA ASN A 51 7.44 -3.22 12.13
C ASN A 51 8.82 -2.82 11.61
N GLY A 52 8.92 -2.52 10.31
CA GLY A 52 10.14 -2.00 9.69
C GLY A 52 10.33 -0.49 9.79
N LEU A 53 9.35 0.29 10.27
CA LEU A 53 9.44 1.75 10.28
C LEU A 53 10.60 2.29 11.11
N THR A 54 10.98 1.61 12.19
CA THR A 54 12.12 2.02 13.03
C THR A 54 13.47 1.94 12.31
N ASP A 55 13.56 1.13 11.24
CA ASP A 55 14.76 1.03 10.41
C ASP A 55 14.83 2.17 9.37
N ASN A 56 13.78 3.00 9.25
CA ASN A 56 13.77 4.16 8.36
C ASN A 56 14.45 5.37 9.01
N ALA A 57 15.41 5.98 8.32
CA ALA A 57 16.20 7.10 8.83
C ALA A 57 15.36 8.33 9.25
N ALA A 58 14.32 8.67 8.49
CA ALA A 58 13.45 9.82 8.79
C ALA A 58 12.60 9.56 10.04
N VAL A 59 12.10 8.32 10.20
CA VAL A 59 11.40 7.89 11.42
C VAL A 59 12.36 7.94 12.59
N PHE A 60 13.54 7.34 12.47
CA PHE A 60 14.56 7.36 13.52
C PHE A 60 14.91 8.78 13.97
N SER A 61 15.17 9.69 13.02
CA SER A 61 15.45 11.10 13.28
C SER A 61 14.31 11.76 14.08
N HIS A 62 13.07 11.55 13.66
CA HIS A 62 11.88 12.02 14.37
C HIS A 62 11.76 11.44 15.79
N LEU A 63 12.03 10.15 15.97
CA LEU A 63 11.95 9.50 17.29
C LEU A 63 12.94 10.11 18.28
N VAL A 64 14.20 10.27 17.88
CA VAL A 64 15.28 10.73 18.76
C VAL A 64 15.20 12.24 19.01
N THR A 65 14.95 13.04 17.97
CA THR A 65 15.04 14.50 18.05
C THR A 65 13.68 15.18 18.28
N GLY A 66 12.58 14.52 17.92
CA GLY A 66 11.26 15.14 17.83
C GLY A 66 11.09 16.11 16.65
N ASN A 67 12.11 16.25 15.78
CA ASN A 67 12.02 17.12 14.60
C ASN A 67 10.98 16.59 13.60
N VAL A 68 10.25 17.49 12.97
CA VAL A 68 9.17 17.21 12.02
C VAL A 68 9.50 17.61 10.57
N GLU A 69 10.71 18.13 10.32
CA GLU A 69 11.13 18.58 8.98
C GLU A 69 11.14 17.43 7.94
N GLU A 70 11.61 16.25 8.33
CA GLU A 70 11.69 15.08 7.44
C GLU A 70 10.44 14.19 7.51
N LEU A 71 9.77 14.17 8.67
CA LEU A 71 8.59 13.37 8.94
C LEU A 71 7.70 14.09 9.95
N ASP A 72 6.51 14.51 9.50
CA ASP A 72 5.49 15.11 10.35
C ASP A 72 4.22 14.24 10.37
N PRO A 73 3.98 13.46 11.43
CA PRO A 73 2.77 12.65 11.58
C PRO A 73 1.47 13.45 11.59
N GLY A 74 1.51 14.76 11.90
CA GLY A 74 0.37 15.66 11.87
C GLY A 74 0.06 16.21 10.46
N ASN A 75 1.02 16.14 9.53
CA ASN A 75 0.84 16.61 8.17
C ASN A 75 0.43 15.47 7.23
N SER A 76 -0.86 15.44 6.91
CA SER A 76 -1.48 14.44 6.02
C SER A 76 -0.76 14.31 4.65
N ALA A 77 -0.33 15.42 4.04
CA ALA A 77 0.33 15.38 2.73
C ALA A 77 1.77 14.84 2.85
N ALA A 78 2.49 15.19 3.92
CA ALA A 78 3.81 14.63 4.19
C ALA A 78 3.73 13.12 4.46
N MET A 79 2.81 12.71 5.34
CA MET A 79 2.61 11.29 5.66
C MET A 79 2.15 10.48 4.45
N ARG A 80 1.28 11.02 3.59
CA ARG A 80 0.87 10.31 2.37
C ARG A 80 2.05 10.06 1.43
N ARG A 81 2.97 11.02 1.28
CA ARG A 81 4.19 10.86 0.49
C ARG A 81 5.16 9.86 1.13
N PHE A 82 5.37 9.97 2.44
CA PHE A 82 6.19 9.03 3.20
C PHE A 82 5.67 7.59 3.07
N THR A 83 4.39 7.37 3.36
CA THR A 83 3.76 6.04 3.28
C THR A 83 3.88 5.45 1.88
N ARG A 84 3.63 6.25 0.84
CA ARG A 84 3.83 5.84 -0.54
C ARG A 84 5.28 5.40 -0.78
N SER A 85 6.25 6.22 -0.39
CA SER A 85 7.68 5.92 -0.59
C SER A 85 8.11 4.63 0.12
N VAL A 86 7.61 4.37 1.33
CA VAL A 86 7.92 3.13 2.07
C VAL A 86 7.34 1.91 1.34
N ILE A 87 6.10 2.00 0.87
CA ILE A 87 5.44 0.90 0.14
C ILE A 87 6.11 0.65 -1.22
N GLU A 88 6.46 1.72 -1.95
CA GLU A 88 7.13 1.64 -3.26
C GLU A 88 8.57 1.09 -3.15
N ALA A 89 9.25 1.33 -2.03
CA ALA A 89 10.58 0.79 -1.78
C ALA A 89 10.59 -0.68 -1.34
N ASP A 90 9.46 -1.23 -0.89
CA ASP A 90 9.36 -2.61 -0.40
C ASP A 90 8.88 -3.55 -1.52
N GLU A 91 9.76 -4.44 -1.98
CA GLU A 91 9.46 -5.39 -3.06
C GLU A 91 8.31 -6.35 -2.71
N MET A 92 8.19 -6.77 -1.45
CA MET A 92 7.13 -7.70 -1.05
C MET A 92 5.78 -7.00 -1.03
N ALA A 93 5.74 -5.74 -0.60
CA ALA A 93 4.55 -4.91 -0.68
C ALA A 93 4.12 -4.68 -2.13
N GLN A 94 5.05 -4.39 -3.05
CA GLN A 94 4.75 -4.27 -4.48
C GLN A 94 4.18 -5.56 -5.05
N ARG A 95 4.81 -6.72 -4.78
CA ARG A 95 4.28 -8.02 -5.23
C ARG A 95 2.92 -8.34 -4.63
N ASN A 96 2.67 -7.97 -3.38
CA ASN A 96 1.36 -8.14 -2.74
C ASN A 96 0.27 -7.33 -3.46
N LEU A 97 0.57 -6.07 -3.77
CA LEU A 97 -0.33 -5.20 -4.52
C LEU A 97 -0.62 -5.76 -5.92
N GLU A 98 0.42 -6.19 -6.65
CA GLU A 98 0.28 -6.80 -7.97
C GLU A 98 -0.58 -8.07 -7.93
N PHE A 99 -0.34 -8.94 -6.95
CA PHE A 99 -1.11 -10.16 -6.77
C PHE A 99 -2.60 -9.86 -6.51
N THR A 100 -2.89 -8.95 -5.58
CA THR A 100 -4.27 -8.57 -5.27
C THR A 100 -4.97 -7.90 -6.46
N LEU A 101 -4.26 -7.05 -7.21
CA LEU A 101 -4.77 -6.44 -8.44
C LEU A 101 -5.04 -7.50 -9.52
N GLY A 102 -4.15 -8.46 -9.70
CA GLY A 102 -4.32 -9.58 -10.62
C GLY A 102 -5.54 -10.44 -10.30
N HIS A 103 -5.71 -10.81 -9.03
CA HIS A 103 -6.90 -11.53 -8.56
C HIS A 103 -8.18 -10.73 -8.77
N ARG A 104 -8.17 -9.43 -8.46
CA ARG A 104 -9.34 -8.57 -8.66
C ARG A 104 -9.70 -8.44 -10.13
N LYS A 105 -8.70 -8.27 -11.00
CA LYS A 105 -8.89 -8.26 -12.46
C LYS A 105 -9.54 -9.55 -12.93
N ALA A 106 -9.02 -10.72 -12.54
CA ALA A 106 -9.60 -12.01 -12.90
C ALA A 106 -11.05 -12.15 -12.40
N ALA A 107 -11.34 -11.67 -11.19
CA ALA A 107 -12.71 -11.67 -10.65
C ALA A 107 -13.66 -10.78 -11.46
N LEU A 108 -13.22 -9.58 -11.86
CA LEU A 108 -14.00 -8.68 -12.71
C LEU A 108 -14.21 -9.24 -14.12
N GLU A 109 -13.22 -9.93 -14.68
CA GLU A 109 -13.35 -10.63 -15.95
C GLU A 109 -14.39 -11.77 -15.86
N ALA A 110 -14.37 -12.54 -14.77
CA ALA A 110 -15.37 -13.58 -14.54
C ALA A 110 -16.78 -12.99 -14.33
N GLU A 111 -16.90 -11.89 -13.60
CA GLU A 111 -18.16 -11.16 -13.40
C GLU A 111 -18.74 -10.66 -14.74
N PHE A 112 -17.89 -10.07 -15.59
CA PHE A 112 -18.29 -9.64 -16.93
C PHE A 112 -18.85 -10.81 -17.75
N LEU A 113 -18.14 -11.95 -17.78
CA LEU A 113 -18.57 -13.12 -18.54
C LEU A 113 -19.86 -13.74 -17.97
N ALA A 114 -20.01 -13.76 -16.64
CA ALA A 114 -21.22 -14.26 -15.97
C ALA A 114 -22.45 -13.36 -16.22
N GLY A 115 -22.24 -12.06 -16.44
CA GLY A 115 -23.30 -11.10 -16.78
C GLY A 115 -23.81 -11.19 -18.22
N LEU A 116 -23.13 -11.94 -19.10
CA LEU A 116 -23.54 -12.12 -20.49
C LEU A 116 -24.68 -13.13 -20.60
N LYS A 117 -25.64 -12.85 -21.50
CA LYS A 117 -26.69 -13.83 -21.81
C LYS A 117 -26.10 -15.05 -22.53
N GLN A 118 -26.82 -16.17 -22.49
CA GLN A 118 -26.40 -17.38 -23.21
C GLN A 118 -26.17 -17.09 -24.69
N GLY A 119 -24.99 -17.49 -25.21
CA GLY A 119 -24.58 -17.24 -26.60
C GLY A 119 -24.08 -15.81 -26.89
N GLU A 120 -24.22 -14.86 -25.97
CA GLU A 120 -23.76 -13.49 -26.16
C GLU A 120 -22.24 -13.38 -26.17
N ALA A 121 -21.54 -14.15 -25.34
CA ALA A 121 -20.08 -14.25 -25.39
C ALA A 121 -19.58 -14.70 -26.77
N LEU A 122 -20.23 -15.71 -27.36
CA LEU A 122 -19.91 -16.21 -28.69
C LEU A 122 -20.22 -15.18 -29.78
N ARG A 123 -21.34 -14.46 -29.66
CA ARG A 123 -21.72 -13.37 -30.56
C ARG A 123 -20.69 -12.25 -30.55
N LEU A 124 -20.28 -11.79 -29.36
CA LEU A 124 -19.26 -10.76 -29.19
C LEU A 124 -17.89 -11.22 -29.68
N HIS A 125 -17.55 -12.49 -29.49
CA HIS A 125 -16.31 -13.08 -29.99
C HIS A 125 -16.27 -13.06 -31.53
N ARG A 126 -17.33 -13.51 -32.20
CA ARG A 126 -17.45 -13.45 -33.67
C ARG A 126 -17.36 -12.03 -34.23
N GLN A 127 -17.73 -11.02 -33.43
CA GLN A 127 -17.65 -9.61 -33.79
C GLN A 127 -16.28 -8.98 -33.47
N ASN A 128 -15.32 -9.73 -32.91
CA ASN A 128 -14.05 -9.22 -32.38
C ASN A 128 -14.21 -8.12 -31.31
N LEU A 129 -15.34 -8.10 -30.60
CA LEU A 129 -15.66 -7.08 -29.59
C LEU A 129 -15.52 -7.58 -28.15
N LEU A 130 -15.43 -8.90 -27.94
CA LEU A 130 -15.43 -9.49 -26.61
C LEU A 130 -14.28 -8.95 -25.74
N GLU A 131 -13.04 -9.02 -26.25
CA GLU A 131 -11.87 -8.57 -25.51
C GLU A 131 -11.89 -7.06 -25.24
N LYS A 132 -12.31 -6.26 -26.23
CA LYS A 132 -12.44 -4.81 -26.07
C LYS A 132 -13.46 -4.44 -24.99
N ARG A 133 -14.62 -5.11 -24.97
CA ARG A 133 -15.67 -4.86 -23.98
C ARG A 133 -15.28 -5.34 -22.58
N LYS A 134 -14.64 -6.50 -22.48
CA LYS A 134 -14.10 -7.02 -21.22
C LYS A 134 -13.06 -6.07 -20.64
N ALA A 135 -12.10 -5.63 -21.46
CA ALA A 135 -11.07 -4.69 -21.03
C ALA A 135 -11.65 -3.34 -20.56
N ALA A 136 -12.64 -2.80 -21.28
CA ALA A 136 -13.32 -1.58 -20.89
C ALA A 136 -14.05 -1.73 -19.53
N TYR A 137 -14.77 -2.83 -19.34
CA TYR A 137 -15.46 -3.14 -18.09
C TYR A 137 -14.50 -3.21 -16.90
N VAL A 138 -13.39 -3.95 -17.07
CA VAL A 138 -12.36 -4.10 -16.05
C VAL A 138 -11.72 -2.76 -15.72
N ALA A 139 -11.34 -1.96 -16.72
CA ALA A 139 -10.71 -0.67 -16.53
C ALA A 139 -11.62 0.30 -15.75
N GLU A 140 -12.88 0.44 -16.16
CA GLU A 140 -13.87 1.31 -15.49
C GLU A 140 -14.04 0.95 -14.01
N ARG A 141 -14.10 -0.36 -13.70
CA ARG A 141 -14.28 -0.84 -12.32
C ARG A 141 -13.02 -0.81 -11.47
N LEU A 142 -11.83 -0.84 -12.09
CA LEU A 142 -10.57 -0.63 -11.38
C LEU A 142 -10.33 0.86 -11.10
N ASP A 143 -10.71 1.76 -12.03
CA ASP A 143 -10.55 3.21 -11.89
C ASP A 143 -11.53 3.83 -10.90
N ALA A 144 -12.76 3.30 -10.80
CA ALA A 144 -13.76 3.73 -9.80
C ALA A 144 -13.30 3.55 -8.33
N ARG A 145 -12.15 2.89 -8.10
CA ARG A 145 -11.51 2.78 -6.79
C ARG A 145 -10.71 4.02 -6.38
N PHE A 146 -10.26 4.82 -7.35
CA PHE A 146 -9.37 5.96 -7.15
C PHE A 146 -10.06 7.32 -7.34
N ALA A 147 -11.32 7.33 -7.79
CA ALA A 147 -12.17 8.51 -7.92
C ALA A 147 -12.98 8.75 -6.63
#